data_AF-A0A1B6NPC4-F1
#
_entry.id   AF-A0A1B6NPC4-F1
#
_cell.length_a   1.000
_cell.length_b   1.000
_cell.length_c   1.000
_cell.angle_alpha   90.00
_cell.angle_beta   90.00
_cell.angle_gamma   90.00
#
_symmetry.space_group_name_H-M   'P 1'
#
loop_
_entity.id
_entity.type
_entity.pdbx_description
1 polymer ?
#
loop_
_entity_poly.entity_id
_entity_poly.type
_entity_poly.pdbx_seq_one_letter_code
_entity_poly.pdbx_strand_id
1 'polypeptide(L)' 'MQFFRSINSVEAMTFDLDDTLYNNEPIIRCAEQALQAHIAEHHQQAAKLTSLDWLQ' A
#
# COMPACT_ATOMS: atom_id res chain seq x y z
N MET A 1 -11.35 15.76 -8.12
CA MET A 1 -12.50 15.89 -7.21
C MET A 1 -13.59 16.68 -7.92
N GLN A 2 -14.82 16.18 -7.92
CA GLN A 2 -15.98 16.90 -8.46
C GLN A 2 -16.89 17.28 -7.29
N PHE A 3 -17.29 18.55 -7.24
CA PHE A 3 -18.15 19.08 -6.20
C PHE A 3 -19.50 19.46 -6.81
N PHE A 4 -20.57 18.83 -6.31
CA PHE A 4 -21.94 19.08 -6.79
C PHE A 4 -22.69 20.11 -5.93
N ARG A 5 -22.00 20.76 -4.98
CA ARG A 5 -22.51 21.83 -4.11
C ARG A 5 -21.39 22.83 -3.80
N SER A 6 -21.75 24.08 -3.48
CA SER A 6 -20.78 25.09 -3.05
C SER A 6 -20.00 24.61 -1.81
N ILE A 7 -18.68 24.74 -1.87
CA ILE A 7 -17.80 24.50 -0.71
C ILE A 7 -17.89 25.73 0.21
N ASN A 8 -18.27 25.50 1.46
CA ASN A 8 -18.23 26.50 2.52
C ASN A 8 -16.77 26.84 2.89
N SER A 9 -16.56 27.88 3.70
CA SER A 9 -15.21 28.25 4.18
C SER A 9 -14.50 27.05 4.80
N VAL A 10 -13.33 26.71 4.27
CA VAL A 10 -12.52 25.59 4.73
C VAL A 10 -11.60 26.08 5.85
N GLU A 11 -11.82 25.61 7.07
CA GLU A 11 -11.03 26.02 8.24
C GLU A 11 -9.81 25.12 8.48
N ALA A 12 -9.81 23.90 7.94
CA ALA A 12 -8.69 22.97 7.99
C ALA A 12 -8.77 21.96 6.83
N MET A 13 -7.60 21.47 6.41
CA MET A 13 -7.48 20.34 5.49
C MET A 13 -6.43 19.37 6.00
N THR A 14 -6.75 18.08 5.93
CA THR A 14 -5.81 17.00 6.20
C THR A 14 -5.64 16.19 4.93
N PHE A 15 -4.41 15.80 4.65
CA PHE A 15 -4.08 14.96 3.51
C PHE A 15 -3.50 13.66 4.05
N ASP A 16 -3.90 12.56 3.45
CA ASP A 16 -3.14 11.33 3.60
C ASP A 16 -1.74 11.53 3.00
N LEU A 17 -0.78 10.76 3.47
CA LEU A 17 0.60 10.84 2.97
C LEU A 17 0.75 9.94 1.74
N ASP A 18 0.39 8.68 1.89
CA ASP A 18 0.61 7.65 0.88
C ASP A 18 -0.34 7.84 -0.30
N ASP A 19 0.21 7.79 -1.52
CA ASP A 19 -0.51 7.93 -2.81
C ASP A 19 -1.33 9.22 -2.98
N THR A 20 -1.21 10.16 -2.03
CA THR A 20 -1.81 11.48 -2.04
C THR A 20 -0.75 12.56 -2.16
N LEU A 21 0.28 12.53 -1.31
CA LEU A 21 1.36 13.52 -1.30
C LEU A 21 2.64 13.02 -1.99
N TYR A 22 2.82 11.71 -2.11
CA TYR A 22 3.90 11.10 -2.89
C TYR A 22 3.51 9.71 -3.41
N ASN A 23 4.26 9.21 -4.40
CA ASN A 23 4.09 7.86 -4.91
C ASN A 23 4.71 6.84 -3.94
N ASN A 24 3.89 6.08 -3.22
CA ASN A 24 4.36 5.10 -2.24
C ASN A 24 4.63 3.72 -2.86
N GLU A 25 4.20 3.48 -4.10
CA GLU A 25 4.33 2.20 -4.79
C GLU A 25 5.76 1.62 -4.81
N PRO A 26 6.83 2.40 -5.06
CA PRO A 26 8.19 1.86 -5.03
C PRO A 26 8.60 1.36 -3.64
N ILE A 27 8.16 2.05 -2.59
CA ILE A 27 8.47 1.70 -1.20
C ILE A 27 7.76 0.41 -0.81
N ILE A 28 6.47 0.29 -1.16
CA ILE A 28 5.69 -0.92 -0.95
C ILE A 28 6.35 -2.11 -1.65
N ARG A 29 6.75 -1.97 -2.92
CA ARG A 29 7.43 -3.05 -3.65
C ARG A 29 8.74 -3.49 -3.00
N CYS A 30 9.56 -2.54 -2.54
CA CYS A 30 10.80 -2.88 -1.84
C CYS A 30 10.52 -3.62 -0.53
N ALA A 31 9.50 -3.20 0.23
CA ALA A 31 9.09 -3.88 1.45
C ALA A 31 8.57 -5.30 1.18
N GLU A 32 7.75 -5.48 0.14
CA GLU A 32 7.26 -6.81 -0.28
C GLU A 32 8.42 -7.75 -0.64
N GLN A 33 9.39 -7.27 -1.40
CA GLN A 33 10.58 -8.08 -1.77
C GLN A 33 11.40 -8.46 -0.53
N ALA A 34 11.63 -7.52 0.38
CA ALA A 34 12.36 -7.77 1.62
C ALA A 34 11.64 -8.81 2.50
N LEU A 35 10.31 -8.71 2.60
CA LEU A 35 9.48 -9.66 3.32
C LEU A 35 9.55 -11.06 2.69
N GLN A 36 9.42 -11.15 1.36
CA GLN A 36 9.52 -12.41 0.64
C GLN A 36 10.90 -13.07 0.83
N ALA A 37 11.97 -12.29 0.76
CA ALA A 37 13.33 -12.78 1.02
C ALA A 37 13.48 -13.34 2.44
N HIS A 38 12.98 -12.61 3.44
CA HIS A 38 13.01 -13.05 4.83
C HIS A 38 12.23 -14.36 5.06
N ILE A 39 11.03 -14.47 4.48
CA ILE A 39 10.21 -15.69 4.54
C ILE A 39 10.91 -16.86 3.85
N ALA A 40 11.52 -16.64 2.69
CA ALA A 40 12.25 -17.69 1.96
C ALA A 40 13.41 -18.26 2.79
N GLU A 41 14.10 -17.41 3.54
CA GLU A 41 15.22 -17.80 4.40
C GLU A 41 14.76 -18.55 5.66
N HIS A 42 13.67 -18.11 6.31
CA HIS A 42 13.29 -18.59 7.65
C HIS A 42 12.14 -19.61 7.66
N HIS A 43 11.31 -19.63 6.62
CA HIS A 43 10.03 -20.36 6.61
C HIS A 43 9.76 -21.04 5.25
N GLN A 44 10.45 -22.15 5.00
CA GLN A 44 10.36 -22.89 3.73
C GLN A 44 8.94 -23.35 3.32
N GLN A 45 8.05 -23.60 4.28
CA GLN A 45 6.66 -23.97 3.96
C GLN A 45 5.86 -22.76 3.49
N ALA A 46 5.99 -21.62 4.18
CA ALA A 46 5.33 -20.38 3.81
C ALA A 46 5.88 -19.81 2.49
N ALA A 47 7.16 -20.02 2.20
CA ALA A 47 7.79 -19.60 0.95
C ALA A 47 7.19 -20.26 -0.32
N LYS A 48 6.39 -21.32 -0.17
CA LYS A 48 5.68 -21.97 -1.28
C LYS A 48 4.37 -21.26 -1.65
N LEU A 49 3.87 -20.40 -0.76
CA LEU A 49 2.65 -19.65 -0.99
C LEU A 49 2.90 -18.57 -2.04
N THR A 50 1.96 -18.44 -2.95
CA THR A 50 1.93 -17.49 -4.05
C THR A 50 0.78 -16.52 -3.86
N SER A 51 0.78 -15.40 -4.58
CA SER A 51 -0.33 -14.44 -4.55
C SER A 51 -1.68 -15.06 -4.95
N LEU A 52 -1.67 -16.14 -5.75
CA LEU A 52 -2.87 -16.86 -6.15
C LEU A 52 -3.51 -17.62 -4.99
N ASP A 53 -2.73 -18.06 -4.01
CA ASP A 53 -3.23 -18.78 -2.83
C ASP A 53 -4.07 -17.87 -1.92
N TRP A 54 -3.95 -16.55 -2.07
CA TRP A 54 -4.73 -15.54 -1.34
C TRP A 54 -6.03 -15.13 -2.04
N LEU A 55 -6.20 -15.49 -3.31
CA LEU A 55 -7.37 -15.14 -4.13
C LEU A 55 -8.42 -16.28 -4.20
N GLN A 56 -8.19 -17.37 -3.45
CA GLN A 56 -9.15 -18.46 -3.26
C GLN A 56 -10.16 -18.12 -2.17
#